data_AF-A0AA96NBV9-F1
#
_entry.id   AF-A0AA96NBV9-F1
#
_cell.length_a   1.000
_cell.length_b   1.000
_cell.length_c   1.000
_cell.angle_alpha   90.00
_cell.angle_beta   90.00
_cell.angle_gamma   90.00
#
_symmetry.space_group_name_H-M   'P 1'
#
loop_
_entity.id
_entity.type
_entity.pdbx_description
1 polymer ?
#
loop_
_entity_poly.entity_id
_entity_poly.type
_entity_poly.pdbx_seq_one_letter_code
_entity_poly.pdbx_strand_id
1 'polypeptide(L)' 'MDNLDQSRSRAWRRHQEQRPSHRVHGKNPLKYKPEKKWDLMYLRSNKIKRAQKLGFIYPFRQHEFDAEWFD' A
#
# COMPACT_ATOMS: atom_id res chain seq x y z
N MET A 1 -5.36 24.05 50.80
CA MET A 1 -5.36 24.87 49.58
C MET A 1 -5.11 23.92 48.43
N ASP A 2 -6.18 23.59 47.72
CA ASP A 2 -6.24 22.45 46.83
C ASP A 2 -5.18 22.53 45.72
N ASN A 3 -4.53 21.38 45.55
CA ASN A 3 -3.69 21.04 44.42
C ASN A 3 -4.49 21.19 43.11
N LEU A 4 -3.80 21.10 41.96
CA LEU A 4 -4.30 20.41 40.75
C LEU A 4 -4.70 21.23 39.49
N ASP A 5 -4.34 22.52 39.32
CA ASP A 5 -4.71 23.23 38.06
C ASP A 5 -3.56 23.91 37.28
N GLN A 6 -2.29 23.68 37.65
CA GLN A 6 -1.18 24.05 36.75
C GLN A 6 -0.89 23.02 35.65
N SER A 7 -1.46 21.82 35.75
CA SER A 7 -1.16 20.72 34.83
C SER A 7 -1.59 21.00 33.37
N ARG A 8 -2.57 21.90 33.16
CA ARG A 8 -3.10 22.26 31.82
C ARG A 8 -3.46 23.74 31.69
N SER A 9 -2.63 24.61 32.26
CA SER A 9 -2.82 26.08 32.20
C SER A 9 -2.99 26.59 30.76
N ARG A 10 -3.57 27.80 30.60
CA ARG A 10 -3.78 28.42 29.28
C ARG A 10 -2.46 28.56 28.50
N ALA A 11 -1.35 28.83 29.19
CA ALA A 11 -0.02 28.88 28.58
C ALA A 11 0.42 27.50 28.07
N TRP A 12 0.17 26.44 28.84
CA TRP A 12 0.48 25.07 28.44
C TRP A 12 -0.31 24.63 27.20
N ARG A 13 -1.61 24.97 27.12
CA ARG A 13 -2.44 24.69 25.93
C ARG A 13 -1.91 25.38 24.67
N ARG A 14 -1.58 26.68 24.74
CA ARG A 14 -0.98 27.39 23.60
C ARG A 14 0.35 26.79 23.18
N HIS A 15 1.17 26.38 24.15
CA HIS A 15 2.44 25.70 23.86
C HIS A 15 2.20 24.35 23.16
N GLN A 16 1.23 23.54 23.60
CA GLN A 16 0.88 22.28 22.93
C GLN A 16 0.36 22.49 21.49
N GLU A 17 -0.43 23.53 21.24
CA GLU A 17 -0.93 23.88 19.90
C GLU A 17 0.20 24.31 18.94
N GLN A 18 1.24 24.95 19.47
CA GLN A 18 2.43 25.34 18.68
C GLN A 18 3.44 24.20 18.50
N ARG A 19 3.30 23.08 19.23
CA ARG A 19 4.21 21.94 19.04
C ARG A 19 4.04 21.38 17.63
N PRO A 20 5.11 21.25 16.83
CA PRO A 20 5.01 20.64 15.52
C PRO A 20 4.45 19.24 15.68
N SER A 21 3.28 19.00 15.08
CA SER A 21 2.68 17.68 15.02
C SER A 21 3.64 16.76 14.26
N HIS A 22 4.36 15.90 14.99
CA HIS A 22 5.15 14.83 14.39
C HIS A 22 4.29 13.81 13.61
N ARG A 23 2.96 13.99 13.56
CA ARG A 23 2.08 13.22 12.68
C ARG A 23 1.99 13.87 11.29
N VAL A 24 3.12 13.94 10.59
CA VAL A 24 3.11 13.83 9.13
C VAL A 24 3.28 12.36 8.77
N HIS A 25 2.38 11.52 9.27
CA HIS A 25 2.13 10.18 8.75
C HIS A 25 0.73 10.08 8.15
N GLY A 26 0.15 11.22 7.78
CA GLY A 26 -0.88 11.27 6.77
C GLY A 26 -0.19 11.10 5.42
N LYS A 27 -0.17 9.87 4.93
CA LYS A 27 0.13 9.45 3.56
C LYS A 27 0.11 10.65 2.62
N ASN A 28 1.22 10.92 1.93
CA ASN A 28 1.21 11.81 0.78
C ASN A 28 0.02 11.35 -0.08
N PRO A 29 -1.08 12.10 -0.16
CA PRO A 29 -2.14 11.71 -1.05
C PRO A 29 -1.50 11.97 -2.39
N LEU A 30 -1.06 10.94 -3.10
CA LEU A 30 -0.95 11.10 -4.54
C LEU A 30 -2.29 11.71 -4.93
N LYS A 31 -2.28 12.99 -5.33
CA LYS A 31 -3.49 13.77 -5.67
C LYS A 31 -4.33 13.04 -6.73
N TYR A 32 -3.72 12.03 -7.37
CA TYR A 32 -4.28 11.15 -8.35
C TYR A 32 -3.95 9.69 -7.99
N LYS A 33 -4.95 8.79 -8.02
CA LYS A 33 -4.67 7.35 -7.97
C LYS A 33 -3.94 7.01 -9.28
N PRO A 34 -2.73 6.43 -9.25
CA PRO A 34 -2.02 6.08 -10.48
C PRO A 34 -2.91 5.17 -11.33
N GLU A 35 -2.88 5.37 -12.65
CA GLU A 35 -3.64 4.54 -13.57
C GLU A 35 -3.31 3.06 -13.30
N LYS A 36 -4.37 2.27 -13.19
CA LYS A 36 -4.25 0.84 -12.94
C LYS A 36 -3.50 0.23 -14.13
N LYS A 37 -2.25 -0.17 -13.92
CA LYS A 37 -1.48 -0.92 -14.93
C LYS A 37 -2.10 -2.30 -15.10
N TRP A 38 -2.95 -2.44 -16.11
CA TRP A 38 -3.62 -3.70 -16.46
C TRP A 38 -2.63 -4.79 -16.86
N ASP A 39 -1.44 -4.41 -17.34
CA ASP A 39 -0.33 -5.32 -17.62
C ASP A 39 0.10 -6.14 -16.37
N LEU A 40 -0.11 -5.59 -15.17
CA LEU A 40 0.20 -6.25 -13.89
C LEU A 40 -1.03 -6.90 -13.23
N MET A 41 -2.18 -6.91 -13.90
CA MET A 41 -3.42 -7.49 -13.35
C MET A 41 -3.24 -8.97 -12.99
N TYR A 42 -2.34 -9.66 -13.70
CA TYR A 42 -1.88 -10.99 -13.35
C TYR A 42 -0.37 -11.02 -13.24
N LEU A 43 0.14 -10.75 -12.04
CA LEU A 43 1.50 -11.15 -11.70
C LEU A 43 1.72 -12.61 -12.08
N ARG A 44 2.93 -12.94 -12.50
CA ARG A 44 3.32 -14.31 -12.85
C ARG A 44 2.95 -15.32 -11.75
N SER A 45 3.04 -14.91 -10.49
CA SER A 45 2.60 -15.71 -9.33
C SER A 45 1.11 -16.07 -9.37
N ASN A 46 0.24 -15.17 -9.82
CA ASN A 46 -1.19 -15.45 -9.98
C ASN A 46 -1.44 -16.43 -11.13
N LYS A 47 -0.68 -16.30 -12.23
CA LYS A 47 -0.78 -17.21 -13.37
C LYS A 47 -0.33 -18.63 -12.99
N ILE A 48 0.77 -18.77 -12.25
CA ILE A 48 1.23 -20.05 -11.70
C ILE A 48 0.18 -20.68 -10.78
N LYS A 49 -0.38 -19.92 -9.84
CA LYS A 49 -1.45 -20.41 -8.95
C LYS A 49 -2.67 -20.90 -9.73
N ARG A 50 -3.03 -20.25 -10.84
CA ARG A 50 -4.15 -20.68 -11.69
C ARG A 50 -3.83 -21.95 -12.46
N ALA A 51 -2.62 -22.06 -13.04
CA ALA A 51 -2.18 -23.26 -13.74
C ALA A 51 -2.17 -24.49 -12.80
N GLN A 52 -1.67 -24.32 -11.57
CA GLN A 52 -1.74 -25.36 -10.54
C GLN A 52 -3.17 -25.82 -10.25
N LYS A 53 -4.12 -24.88 -10.15
CA LYS A 53 -5.55 -25.21 -9.96
C LYS A 53 -6.17 -25.94 -11.16
N LEU A 54 -5.63 -25.74 -12.35
CA LEU A 54 -6.10 -26.36 -13.59
C LEU A 54 -5.34 -27.65 -13.94
N GLY A 55 -4.33 -28.03 -13.13
CA GLY A 55 -3.59 -29.27 -13.30
C GLY A 55 -2.49 -29.24 -14.37
N PHE A 56 -2.02 -28.06 -14.78
CA PHE A 56 -0.90 -27.93 -15.73
C PHE A 56 0.18 -26.97 -15.22
N ILE A 57 1.35 -27.03 -15.83
CA ILE A 57 2.51 -26.21 -15.46
C ILE A 57 2.46 -24.91 -16.28
N TYR A 58 2.53 -23.76 -15.61
CA TYR A 58 2.62 -22.49 -16.32
C TYR A 58 4.02 -22.39 -16.97
N PRO A 59 4.11 -22.17 -18.30
CA PRO A 59 5.37 -22.16 -19.01
C PRO A 59 6.33 -21.12 -18.44
N PHE A 60 7.59 -21.51 -18.27
CA PHE A 60 8.59 -20.64 -17.68
C PHE A 60 9.18 -19.70 -18.73
N ARG A 61 9.34 -20.21 -19.95
CA ARG A 61 9.97 -19.51 -21.07
C ARG A 61 8.92 -19.03 -22.07
N GLN A 62 9.14 -17.86 -22.65
CA GLN A 62 8.22 -17.24 -23.60
C GLN A 62 7.96 -18.16 -24.81
N HIS A 63 9.00 -18.80 -25.34
CA HIS A 63 8.86 -19.70 -26.49
C HIS A 63 8.01 -20.95 -26.19
N GLU A 64 8.01 -21.45 -24.94
CA GLU A 64 7.15 -22.57 -24.53
C GLU A 64 5.69 -22.13 -24.46
N PHE A 65 5.45 -20.89 -24.01
CA PHE A 65 4.11 -20.33 -23.96
C PHE A 65 3.53 -20.11 -25.35
N ASP A 66 4.31 -19.51 -26.26
CA ASP A 66 3.84 -19.19 -27.61
C ASP A 66 3.56 -20.47 -28.41
N ALA A 67 4.40 -21.50 -28.27
CA ALA A 67 4.25 -22.78 -28.97
C ALA A 67 3.10 -23.67 -28.46
N GLU A 68 2.68 -23.55 -27.20
CA GLU A 68 1.58 -24.37 -26.64
C GLU A 68 0.19 -23.74 -26.80
N TRP A 69 0.11 -22.41 -26.97
CA TRP A 69 -1.14 -21.66 -26.87
C TRP A 69 -1.51 -20.87 -28.12
N PHE A 70 -0.56 -20.62 -29.02
CA PHE A 70 -0.78 -19.83 -30.23
C PHE A 70 -0.19 -20.56 -31.44
N ASP A 71 -0.70 -21.75 -31.71
CA ASP A 71 -0.59 -22.43 -33.03
C ASP A 71 -1.50 -21.76 -34.07
#